data_AF-A0A7J6PTF4-F1
#
_entry.id   AF-A0A7J6PTF4-F1
#
_cell.length_a   1.000
_cell.length_b   1.000
_cell.length_c   1.000
_cell.angle_alpha   90.00
_cell.angle_beta   90.00
_cell.angle_gamma   90.00
#
_symmetry.space_group_name_H-M   'P 1'
#
loop_
_entity.id
_entity.type
_entity.pdbx_description
1 polymer ?
#
loop_
_entity_poly.entity_id
_entity_poly.type
_entity_poly.pdbx_seq_one_letter_code
_entity_poly.pdbx_strand_id
1 'polypeptide(L)'
;MIRTENFFEDEKSSPLMARNLHNYLSEKNAEEVIARVKSWADYLPESSACEAGKFCDEPELVRIFERDAERTYVTPDRTSSTDPAVVEKHNACKKRIEERQRRHIDTLRMAAVETQDYHQGMGYIAAFLGLFLSPEEAAGVVLALHRSEKHSAGYFKGAPQAFLADCRVFGELMQKRMPQLHAHLSSKGVLPEMYCSKWFIGLGLHVLPFEALLDFYELYFEHGVEGYLFKFALMYMQTFENILMECKDTHSVMTILRAEDPACDWKLPKQLAELEEKDKVFEKIVNDALSIDLAEFDLPKMRAERRAQVAGEVERAKQREQELKDMYGDDEIVFSDEEDD
;
A
#
# COMPACT_ATOMS: atom_id res chain seq x y z
N MET A 1 -10.16 16.15 -0.26
CA MET A 1 -9.97 16.34 -1.72
C MET A 1 -9.08 17.53 -1.97
N ILE A 2 -8.23 17.45 -2.98
CA ILE A 2 -7.22 18.46 -3.32
C ILE A 2 -7.80 19.81 -3.75
N ARG A 3 -9.08 19.84 -4.15
CA ARG A 3 -9.82 21.08 -4.46
C ARG A 3 -10.25 21.89 -3.24
N THR A 4 -10.08 21.36 -2.02
CA THR A 4 -10.49 22.10 -0.80
C THR A 4 -9.53 23.24 -0.52
N GLU A 5 -10.06 24.35 0.00
CA GLU A 5 -9.28 25.53 0.35
C GLU A 5 -8.07 25.17 1.25
N ASN A 6 -6.90 25.76 0.95
CA ASN A 6 -5.64 25.57 1.67
C ASN A 6 -5.14 24.11 1.77
N PHE A 7 -5.63 23.20 0.91
CA PHE A 7 -5.25 21.78 0.96
C PHE A 7 -3.74 21.56 0.96
N PHE A 8 -3.03 22.14 -0.01
CA PHE A 8 -1.59 21.91 -0.18
C PHE A 8 -0.74 22.48 0.96
N GLU A 9 -1.21 23.55 1.62
CA GLU A 9 -0.55 24.11 2.79
C GLU A 9 -0.81 23.26 4.04
N ASP A 10 -2.06 22.81 4.24
CA ASP A 10 -2.42 21.97 5.38
C ASP A 10 -1.71 20.60 5.34
N GLU A 11 -1.64 19.97 4.17
CA GLU A 11 -1.16 18.59 4.01
C GLU A 11 0.33 18.50 3.63
N LYS A 12 1.04 19.63 3.58
CA LYS A 12 2.45 19.69 3.15
C LYS A 12 3.38 18.75 3.92
N SER A 13 3.07 18.50 5.20
CA SER A 13 3.84 17.63 6.10
C SER A 13 3.27 16.22 6.23
N SER A 14 2.16 15.92 5.56
CA SER A 14 1.55 14.59 5.64
C SER A 14 2.44 13.53 4.99
N PRO A 15 2.54 12.32 5.55
CA PRO A 15 3.27 11.21 4.94
C PRO A 15 2.79 10.89 3.52
N LEU A 16 1.49 11.04 3.25
CA LEU A 16 0.91 10.80 1.93
C LEU A 16 1.50 11.73 0.87
N MET A 17 1.72 13.00 1.21
CA MET A 17 2.27 14.00 0.29
C MET A 17 3.79 13.90 0.11
N ALA A 18 4.49 13.04 0.87
CA ALA A 18 5.94 12.83 0.73
C ALA A 18 6.34 12.31 -0.67
N ARG A 19 5.41 11.66 -1.38
CA ARG A 19 5.61 11.17 -2.76
C ARG A 19 5.12 12.12 -3.85
N ASN A 20 4.60 13.30 -3.48
CA ASN A 20 4.31 14.39 -4.43
C ASN A 20 5.59 15.13 -4.83
N LEU A 21 6.51 14.43 -5.51
CA LEU A 21 7.80 14.99 -5.93
C LEU A 21 7.59 16.11 -6.94
N HIS A 22 8.50 17.09 -6.93
CA HIS A 22 8.51 18.24 -7.85
C HIS A 22 7.22 19.08 -7.87
N ASN A 23 6.35 18.91 -6.87
CA ASN A 23 4.99 19.46 -6.83
C ASN A 23 4.17 19.08 -8.08
N TYR A 24 4.31 17.84 -8.56
CA TYR A 24 3.52 17.31 -9.66
C TYR A 24 2.03 17.59 -9.44
N LEU A 25 1.50 17.22 -8.28
CA LEU A 25 0.15 17.59 -7.87
C LEU A 25 0.15 19.00 -7.27
N SER A 26 -0.63 19.89 -7.88
CA SER A 26 -0.73 21.29 -7.49
C SER A 26 -2.15 21.83 -7.74
N GLU A 27 -2.43 23.05 -7.28
CA GLU A 27 -3.70 23.72 -7.57
C GLU A 27 -3.95 23.90 -9.07
N LYS A 28 -2.89 23.96 -9.88
CA LYS A 28 -2.99 24.24 -11.33
C LYS A 28 -3.51 23.07 -12.13
N ASN A 29 -3.19 21.84 -11.73
CA ASN A 29 -3.59 20.62 -12.43
C ASN A 29 -4.59 19.76 -11.63
N ALA A 30 -5.06 20.24 -10.48
CA ALA A 30 -5.98 19.50 -9.63
C ALA A 30 -7.24 18.99 -10.37
N GLU A 31 -7.89 19.84 -11.17
CA GLU A 31 -9.11 19.46 -11.90
C GLU A 31 -8.84 18.41 -13.00
N GLU A 32 -7.70 18.52 -13.70
CA GLU A 32 -7.28 17.56 -14.70
C GLU A 32 -7.02 16.18 -14.08
N VAL A 33 -6.27 16.14 -12.97
CA VAL A 33 -5.97 14.90 -12.26
C VAL A 33 -7.22 14.29 -11.62
N ILE A 34 -8.14 15.10 -11.07
CA ILE A 34 -9.43 14.61 -10.57
C ILE A 34 -10.23 13.95 -11.70
N ALA A 35 -10.30 14.57 -12.88
CA ALA A 35 -11.01 14.00 -14.02
C ALA A 35 -10.38 12.67 -14.45
N ARG A 36 -9.05 12.61 -14.52
CA ARG A 36 -8.28 11.39 -14.82
C ARG A 36 -8.56 10.26 -13.83
N VAL A 37 -8.53 10.54 -12.52
CA VAL A 37 -8.79 9.53 -11.48
C VAL A 37 -10.27 9.10 -11.47
N LYS A 38 -11.20 9.98 -11.84
CA LYS A 38 -12.62 9.59 -11.97
C LYS A 38 -12.87 8.61 -13.12
N SER A 39 -12.13 8.71 -14.23
CA SER A 39 -12.23 7.73 -15.33
C SER A 39 -11.67 6.36 -14.98
N TRP A 40 -10.94 6.20 -13.88
CA TRP A 40 -10.40 4.90 -13.46
C TRP A 40 -11.47 3.84 -13.23
N ALA A 41 -12.67 4.25 -12.83
CA ALA A 41 -13.81 3.35 -12.68
C ALA A 41 -14.15 2.59 -13.98
N ASP A 42 -13.84 3.16 -15.15
CA ASP A 42 -14.15 2.56 -16.45
C ASP A 42 -13.21 1.39 -16.81
N TYR A 43 -12.03 1.30 -16.17
CA TYR A 43 -11.07 0.23 -16.39
C TYR A 43 -11.34 -1.00 -15.52
N LEU A 44 -12.08 -0.82 -14.42
CA LEU A 44 -12.33 -1.88 -13.46
C LEU A 44 -13.42 -2.84 -13.98
N PRO A 45 -13.17 -4.16 -13.98
CA PRO A 45 -14.14 -5.13 -14.48
C PRO A 45 -15.35 -5.30 -13.56
N GLU A 46 -15.15 -5.08 -12.26
CA GLU A 46 -16.17 -5.19 -11.24
C GLU A 46 -16.82 -3.84 -10.98
N SER A 47 -18.08 -3.85 -10.56
CA SER A 47 -18.80 -2.63 -10.24
C SER A 47 -18.09 -1.87 -9.12
N SER A 48 -17.83 -0.58 -9.36
CA SER A 48 -17.43 0.38 -8.34
C SER A 48 -18.61 0.89 -7.50
N ALA A 49 -19.78 0.24 -7.57
CA ALA A 49 -20.90 0.57 -6.72
C ALA A 49 -20.58 0.25 -5.25
N CYS A 50 -20.77 1.26 -4.41
CA CYS A 50 -20.75 1.18 -2.96
C CYS A 50 -22.15 1.57 -2.44
N GLU A 51 -22.66 0.86 -1.43
CA GLU A 51 -23.93 1.21 -0.80
C GLU A 51 -23.75 2.45 0.08
N ALA A 52 -23.90 3.63 -0.52
CA ALA A 52 -23.70 4.91 0.15
C ALA A 52 -24.51 5.00 1.46
N GLY A 53 -23.86 5.43 2.53
CA GLY A 53 -24.48 5.65 3.84
C GLY A 53 -24.70 4.40 4.69
N LYS A 54 -24.30 3.21 4.23
CA LYS A 54 -24.18 2.02 5.08
C LYS A 54 -22.76 1.92 5.61
N PHE A 55 -22.63 1.79 6.92
CA PHE A 55 -21.34 1.77 7.60
C PHE A 55 -21.21 0.51 8.44
N CYS A 56 -20.00 -0.06 8.46
CA CYS A 56 -19.61 -1.04 9.46
C CYS A 56 -19.38 -0.32 10.80
N ASP A 57 -20.07 -0.81 11.83
CA ASP A 57 -20.02 -0.30 13.21
C ASP A 57 -19.33 -1.28 14.18
N GLU A 58 -18.56 -2.24 13.63
CA GLU A 58 -17.80 -3.18 14.43
C GLU A 58 -16.71 -2.42 15.23
N PRO A 59 -16.76 -2.46 16.58
CA PRO A 59 -15.92 -1.58 17.41
C PRO A 59 -14.42 -1.73 17.20
N GLU A 60 -13.92 -2.95 16.94
CA GLU A 60 -12.49 -3.20 16.77
C GLU A 60 -11.97 -2.59 15.46
N LEU A 61 -12.66 -2.81 14.35
CA LEU A 61 -12.39 -2.23 13.04
C LEU A 61 -12.47 -0.71 13.08
N VAL A 62 -13.51 -0.14 13.69
CA VAL A 62 -13.65 1.32 13.82
C VAL A 62 -12.46 1.91 14.59
N ARG A 63 -12.03 1.27 15.68
CA ARG A 63 -10.85 1.68 16.45
C ARG A 63 -9.56 1.60 15.63
N ILE A 64 -9.43 0.59 14.76
CA ILE A 64 -8.29 0.48 13.84
C ILE A 64 -8.30 1.63 12.84
N PHE A 65 -9.47 1.96 12.26
CA PHE A 65 -9.61 3.04 11.28
C PHE A 65 -9.28 4.41 11.88
N GLU A 66 -9.71 4.67 13.11
CA GLU A 66 -9.37 5.90 13.84
C GLU A 66 -7.85 6.05 14.01
N ARG A 67 -7.18 4.99 14.47
CA ARG A 67 -5.71 5.00 14.63
C ARG A 67 -4.97 5.19 13.31
N ASP A 68 -5.45 4.56 12.24
CA ASP A 68 -4.81 4.72 10.93
C ASP A 68 -5.06 6.12 10.35
N ALA A 69 -6.23 6.73 10.58
CA ALA A 69 -6.48 8.12 10.24
C ALA A 69 -5.54 9.09 10.97
N GLU A 70 -5.32 8.88 12.28
CA GLU A 70 -4.36 9.68 13.07
C GLU A 70 -2.93 9.58 12.56
N ARG A 71 -2.51 8.40 12.07
CA ARG A 71 -1.18 8.19 11.48
C ARG A 71 -1.03 8.76 10.07
N THR A 72 -2.14 8.82 9.33
CA THR A 72 -2.15 9.23 7.91
C THR A 72 -2.22 10.74 7.77
N TYR A 73 -2.98 11.42 8.64
CA TYR A 73 -3.20 12.86 8.60
C TYR A 73 -2.54 13.54 9.81
N VAL A 74 -1.57 14.41 9.54
CA VAL A 74 -0.82 15.10 10.60
C VAL A 74 -1.65 16.25 11.15
N THR A 75 -2.20 16.08 12.34
CA THR A 75 -2.95 17.15 13.02
C THR A 75 -1.97 18.10 13.72
N PRO A 76 -2.05 19.43 13.49
CA PRO A 76 -1.13 20.37 14.11
C PRO A 76 -1.35 20.45 15.63
N ASP A 77 -0.24 20.46 16.38
CA ASP A 77 -0.23 20.65 17.84
C ASP A 77 -0.82 21.99 18.25
N ARG A 78 -1.30 22.09 19.49
CA ARG A 78 -1.86 23.34 20.04
C ARG A 78 -0.90 24.50 19.81
N THR A 79 -1.40 25.55 19.15
CA THR A 79 -0.64 26.80 18.99
C THR A 79 -0.36 27.45 20.36
N SER A 80 0.88 27.85 20.59
CA SER A 80 1.28 28.65 21.77
C SER A 80 1.08 30.15 21.56
N SER A 81 0.66 30.57 20.36
CA SER A 81 0.40 31.98 20.05
C SER A 81 -0.90 32.44 20.69
N THR A 82 -0.88 33.64 21.26
CA THR A 82 -2.08 34.32 21.78
C THR A 82 -2.69 35.29 20.77
N ASP A 83 -2.10 35.45 19.58
CA ASP A 83 -2.63 36.30 18.52
C ASP A 83 -3.94 35.69 17.97
N PRO A 84 -5.08 36.40 18.08
CA PRO A 84 -6.38 35.89 17.63
C PRO A 84 -6.38 35.41 16.17
N ALA A 85 -5.68 36.10 15.26
CA ALA A 85 -5.65 35.73 13.84
C ALA A 85 -4.88 34.42 13.61
N VAL A 86 -3.79 34.22 14.36
CA VAL A 86 -3.00 32.98 14.29
C VAL A 86 -3.77 31.81 14.90
N VAL A 87 -4.45 32.03 16.02
CA VAL A 87 -5.30 31.02 16.67
C VAL A 87 -6.46 30.61 15.78
N GLU A 88 -7.12 31.57 15.14
CA GLU A 88 -8.22 31.31 14.19
C GLU A 88 -7.75 30.48 13.00
N LYS A 89 -6.63 30.87 12.36
CA LYS A 89 -6.04 30.11 11.25
C LYS A 89 -5.66 28.69 11.67
N HIS A 90 -5.08 28.54 12.86
CA HIS A 90 -4.70 27.24 13.42
C HIS A 90 -5.92 26.34 13.65
N ASN A 91 -6.98 26.86 14.28
CA ASN A 91 -8.22 26.11 14.52
C ASN A 91 -8.92 25.73 13.21
N ALA A 92 -8.90 26.61 12.20
CA ALA A 92 -9.46 26.32 10.89
C ALA A 92 -8.70 25.19 10.17
N CYS A 93 -7.35 25.20 10.22
CA CYS A 93 -6.51 24.13 9.70
C CYS A 93 -6.82 22.79 10.39
N LYS A 94 -6.85 22.78 11.72
CA LYS A 94 -7.19 21.60 12.52
C LYS A 94 -8.55 21.01 12.14
N LYS A 95 -9.58 21.86 12.04
CA LYS A 95 -10.94 21.44 11.64
C LYS A 95 -10.98 20.81 10.25
N ARG A 96 -10.23 21.34 9.28
CA ARG A 96 -10.15 20.77 7.92
C ARG A 96 -9.47 19.40 7.93
N ILE A 97 -8.45 19.20 8.76
CA ILE A 97 -7.76 17.91 8.91
C ILE A 97 -8.67 16.88 9.59
N GLU A 98 -9.37 17.25 10.67
CA GLU A 98 -10.36 16.39 11.32
C GLU A 98 -11.50 15.98 10.37
N GLU A 99 -11.92 16.88 9.47
CA GLU A 99 -12.90 16.56 8.42
C GLU A 99 -12.33 15.54 7.42
N ARG A 100 -11.05 15.64 7.03
CA ARG A 100 -10.39 14.65 6.16
C ARG A 100 -10.26 13.29 6.84
N GLN A 101 -9.86 13.25 8.11
CA GLN A 101 -9.83 12.03 8.91
C GLN A 101 -11.21 11.37 8.96
N ARG A 102 -12.27 12.13 9.23
CA ARG A 102 -13.65 11.61 9.25
C ARG A 102 -14.04 11.01 7.90
N ARG A 103 -13.78 11.73 6.81
CA ARG A 103 -14.05 11.23 5.45
C ARG A 103 -13.30 9.93 5.16
N HIS A 104 -12.05 9.83 5.59
CA HIS A 104 -11.25 8.62 5.42
C HIS A 104 -11.83 7.44 6.21
N ILE A 105 -12.21 7.67 7.47
CA ILE A 105 -12.89 6.67 8.31
C ILE A 105 -14.21 6.24 7.67
N ASP A 106 -15.01 7.17 7.16
CA ASP A 106 -16.28 6.86 6.49
C ASP A 106 -16.06 6.01 5.24
N THR A 107 -15.04 6.30 4.42
CA THR A 107 -14.64 5.44 3.28
C THR A 107 -14.34 4.02 3.75
N LEU A 108 -13.55 3.86 4.80
CA LEU A 108 -13.17 2.55 5.33
C LEU A 108 -14.36 1.80 5.94
N ARG A 109 -15.22 2.50 6.68
CA ARG A 109 -16.45 1.91 7.23
C ARG A 109 -17.41 1.44 6.15
N MET A 110 -17.51 2.16 5.03
CA MET A 110 -18.31 1.72 3.88
C MET A 110 -17.70 0.48 3.19
N ALA A 111 -16.39 0.46 2.97
CA ALA A 111 -15.72 -0.72 2.41
C ALA A 111 -15.84 -1.94 3.35
N ALA A 112 -15.72 -1.73 4.66
CA ALA A 112 -15.78 -2.77 5.68
C ALA A 112 -17.16 -3.45 5.81
N VAL A 113 -18.23 -2.87 5.24
CA VAL A 113 -19.55 -3.54 5.16
C VAL A 113 -19.43 -4.86 4.40
N GLU A 114 -18.64 -4.87 3.32
CA GLU A 114 -18.44 -6.07 2.50
C GLU A 114 -17.17 -6.82 2.88
N THR A 115 -16.06 -6.12 3.14
CA THR A 115 -14.78 -6.82 3.38
C THR A 115 -14.78 -7.55 4.71
N GLN A 116 -15.50 -7.01 5.73
CA GLN A 116 -15.56 -7.51 7.11
C GLN A 116 -14.20 -7.82 7.76
N ASP A 117 -13.13 -7.25 7.19
CA ASP A 117 -11.74 -7.48 7.52
C ASP A 117 -10.95 -6.27 7.02
N TYR A 118 -9.73 -6.10 7.53
CA TYR A 118 -8.91 -4.93 7.25
C TYR A 118 -7.44 -5.28 7.13
N HIS A 119 -6.81 -4.71 6.12
CA HIS A 119 -5.36 -4.60 6.01
C HIS A 119 -4.98 -3.14 5.84
N GLN A 120 -3.94 -2.68 6.55
CA GLN A 120 -3.50 -1.28 6.54
C GLN A 120 -3.22 -0.71 5.14
N GLY A 121 -2.75 -1.55 4.21
CA GLY A 121 -2.60 -1.15 2.80
C GLY A 121 -3.89 -0.63 2.15
N MET A 122 -5.05 -1.17 2.52
CA MET A 122 -6.35 -0.67 2.07
C MET A 122 -6.61 0.75 2.59
N GLY A 123 -6.23 1.04 3.83
CA GLY A 123 -6.24 2.38 4.42
C GLY A 123 -5.46 3.37 3.57
N TYR A 124 -4.22 3.04 3.23
CA TYR A 124 -3.39 3.95 2.43
C TYR A 124 -3.96 4.19 1.02
N ILE A 125 -4.48 3.15 0.35
CA ILE A 125 -5.14 3.30 -0.96
C ILE A 125 -6.38 4.19 -0.83
N ALA A 126 -7.23 3.97 0.17
CA ALA A 126 -8.43 4.78 0.40
C ALA A 126 -8.08 6.25 0.72
N ALA A 127 -7.01 6.51 1.46
CA ALA A 127 -6.52 7.85 1.75
C ALA A 127 -6.03 8.56 0.48
N PHE A 128 -5.27 7.86 -0.37
CA PHE A 128 -4.82 8.37 -1.67
C PHE A 128 -6.01 8.69 -2.59
N LEU A 129 -6.97 7.77 -2.73
CA LEU A 129 -8.17 8.01 -3.54
C LEU A 129 -9.00 9.18 -3.00
N GLY A 130 -9.06 9.37 -1.67
CA GLY A 130 -9.73 10.50 -1.02
C GLY A 130 -9.15 11.89 -1.34
N LEU A 131 -7.95 11.95 -1.96
CA LEU A 131 -7.42 13.15 -2.56
C LEU A 131 -8.29 13.62 -3.74
N PHE A 132 -8.88 12.70 -4.50
CA PHE A 132 -9.56 13.00 -5.77
C PHE A 132 -11.06 12.72 -5.73
N LEU A 133 -11.47 11.70 -4.97
CA LEU A 133 -12.80 11.11 -5.00
C LEU A 133 -13.62 11.44 -3.74
N SER A 134 -14.95 11.31 -3.84
CA SER A 134 -15.82 11.26 -2.67
C SER A 134 -15.55 9.99 -1.84
N PRO A 135 -15.95 9.93 -0.55
CA PRO A 135 -15.83 8.71 0.24
C PRO A 135 -16.47 7.48 -0.42
N GLU A 136 -17.64 7.65 -1.04
CA GLU A 136 -18.39 6.59 -1.71
C GLU A 136 -17.68 6.11 -2.98
N GLU A 137 -17.18 7.04 -3.80
CA GLU A 137 -16.41 6.74 -5.01
C GLU A 137 -15.10 6.01 -4.65
N ALA A 138 -14.39 6.46 -3.62
CA ALA A 138 -13.16 5.83 -3.15
C ALA A 138 -13.41 4.42 -2.58
N ALA A 139 -14.47 4.25 -1.77
CA ALA A 139 -14.87 2.94 -1.26
C ALA A 139 -15.26 2.00 -2.41
N GLY A 140 -15.96 2.53 -3.41
CA GLY A 140 -16.31 1.82 -4.64
C GLY A 140 -15.11 1.23 -5.39
N VAL A 141 -14.07 2.02 -5.59
CA VAL A 141 -12.82 1.56 -6.23
C VAL A 141 -12.14 0.47 -5.38
N VAL A 142 -12.04 0.67 -4.07
CA VAL A 142 -11.45 -0.33 -3.15
C VAL A 142 -12.22 -1.65 -3.20
N LEU A 143 -13.56 -1.60 -3.19
CA LEU A 143 -14.42 -2.77 -3.27
C LEU A 143 -14.32 -3.47 -4.63
N ALA A 144 -14.24 -2.73 -5.73
CA ALA A 144 -14.03 -3.32 -7.05
C ALA A 144 -12.70 -4.09 -7.13
N LEU A 145 -11.63 -3.55 -6.53
CA LEU A 145 -10.34 -4.25 -6.40
C LEU A 145 -10.42 -5.49 -5.50
N HIS A 146 -11.18 -5.40 -4.40
CA HIS A 146 -11.40 -6.50 -3.46
C HIS A 146 -12.18 -7.66 -4.10
N ARG A 147 -13.18 -7.37 -4.93
CA ARG A 147 -14.04 -8.37 -5.60
C ARG A 147 -13.32 -9.09 -6.75
N SER A 148 -12.38 -8.42 -7.40
CA SER A 148 -11.78 -8.90 -8.64
C SER A 148 -10.60 -9.88 -8.41
N GLU A 149 -10.77 -11.14 -8.82
CA GLU A 149 -9.71 -12.17 -8.83
C GLU A 149 -8.51 -11.81 -9.72
N LYS A 150 -8.76 -11.01 -10.78
CA LYS A 150 -7.72 -10.44 -11.64
C LYS A 150 -6.82 -9.42 -10.89
N HIS A 151 -7.32 -8.83 -9.80
CA HIS A 151 -6.70 -7.74 -9.07
C HIS A 151 -6.36 -8.17 -7.63
N SER A 152 -6.96 -7.53 -6.63
CA SER A 152 -6.54 -7.59 -5.22
C SER A 152 -7.45 -8.48 -4.35
N ALA A 153 -8.18 -9.43 -4.94
CA ALA A 153 -9.01 -10.36 -4.18
C ALA A 153 -8.20 -11.10 -3.11
N GLY A 154 -8.60 -10.93 -1.85
CA GLY A 154 -7.94 -11.51 -0.69
C GLY A 154 -6.66 -10.79 -0.22
N TYR A 155 -6.28 -9.64 -0.80
CA TYR A 155 -5.12 -8.86 -0.36
C TYR A 155 -5.43 -7.99 0.87
N PHE A 156 -6.66 -7.50 0.99
CA PHE A 156 -7.07 -6.55 2.04
C PHE A 156 -7.58 -7.22 3.33
N LYS A 157 -7.06 -8.41 3.63
CA LYS A 157 -7.41 -9.21 4.82
C LYS A 157 -6.33 -9.10 5.88
N GLY A 158 -6.68 -9.22 7.16
CA GLY A 158 -5.70 -9.19 8.26
C GLY A 158 -4.60 -10.25 8.12
N ALA A 159 -4.94 -11.41 7.54
CA ALA A 159 -3.99 -12.44 7.11
C ALA A 159 -4.07 -12.64 5.57
N PRO A 160 -3.30 -11.87 4.78
CA PRO A 160 -3.49 -11.78 3.33
C PRO A 160 -2.82 -12.96 2.59
N GLN A 161 -3.44 -14.14 2.66
CA GLN A 161 -2.92 -15.37 2.05
C GLN A 161 -2.74 -15.27 0.53
N ALA A 162 -3.64 -14.57 -0.16
CA ALA A 162 -3.56 -14.37 -1.60
C ALA A 162 -2.31 -13.56 -1.98
N PHE A 163 -1.96 -12.55 -1.18
CA PHE A 163 -0.72 -11.80 -1.33
C PHE A 163 0.51 -12.69 -1.11
N LEU A 164 0.51 -13.52 -0.06
CA LEU A 164 1.64 -14.44 0.20
C LEU A 164 1.83 -15.43 -0.96
N ALA A 165 0.73 -15.94 -1.53
CA ALA A 165 0.79 -16.80 -2.71
C ALA A 165 1.41 -16.08 -3.91
N ASP A 166 0.97 -14.85 -4.19
CA ASP A 166 1.49 -14.06 -5.30
C ASP A 166 2.97 -13.62 -5.08
N CYS A 167 3.40 -13.44 -3.82
CA CYS A 167 4.83 -13.24 -3.49
C CYS A 167 5.67 -14.47 -3.83
N ARG A 168 5.15 -15.68 -3.60
CA ARG A 168 5.85 -16.92 -3.95
C ARG A 168 5.94 -17.12 -5.46
N VAL A 169 4.85 -16.82 -6.18
CA VAL A 169 4.86 -16.79 -7.66
C VAL A 169 5.93 -15.82 -8.16
N PHE A 170 5.96 -14.61 -7.62
CA PHE A 170 6.98 -13.63 -7.97
C PHE A 170 8.40 -14.12 -7.65
N GLY A 171 8.63 -14.77 -6.52
CA GLY A 171 9.90 -15.40 -6.17
C GLY A 171 10.37 -16.44 -7.20
N GLU A 172 9.46 -17.26 -7.72
CA GLU A 172 9.77 -18.20 -8.80
C GLU A 172 10.09 -17.50 -10.13
N LEU A 173 9.36 -16.45 -10.47
CA LEU A 173 9.66 -15.64 -11.65
C LEU A 173 11.06 -15.03 -11.54
N MET A 174 11.40 -14.46 -10.38
CA MET A 174 12.74 -13.96 -10.06
C MET A 174 13.80 -15.05 -10.20
N GLN A 175 13.57 -16.24 -9.64
CA GLN A 175 14.51 -17.36 -9.72
C GLN A 175 14.79 -17.77 -11.17
N LYS A 176 13.78 -17.73 -12.05
CA LYS A 176 13.93 -18.12 -13.46
C LYS A 176 14.53 -17.01 -14.33
N ARG A 177 14.16 -15.75 -14.08
CA ARG A 177 14.54 -14.61 -14.94
C ARG A 177 15.81 -13.90 -14.50
N MET A 178 16.06 -13.85 -13.20
CA MET A 178 17.21 -13.18 -12.58
C MET A 178 17.83 -14.06 -11.48
N PRO A 179 18.33 -15.27 -11.83
CA PRO A 179 18.77 -16.26 -10.84
C PRO A 179 19.89 -15.75 -9.93
N GLN A 180 20.79 -14.93 -10.46
CA GLN A 180 21.92 -14.37 -9.69
C GLN A 180 21.42 -13.39 -8.63
N LEU A 181 20.56 -12.44 -9.02
CA LEU A 181 19.94 -11.49 -8.10
C LEU A 181 19.09 -12.23 -7.06
N HIS A 182 18.25 -13.18 -7.47
CA HIS A 182 17.44 -13.99 -6.55
C HIS A 182 18.31 -14.71 -5.50
N ALA A 183 19.41 -15.35 -5.93
CA ALA A 183 20.34 -16.02 -5.03
C ALA A 183 21.05 -15.05 -4.08
N HIS A 184 21.46 -13.88 -4.57
CA HIS A 184 22.09 -12.83 -3.76
C HIS A 184 21.16 -12.31 -2.67
N LEU A 185 19.90 -12.04 -2.99
CA LEU A 185 18.88 -11.61 -2.01
C LEU A 185 18.58 -12.71 -0.99
N SER A 186 18.43 -13.95 -1.47
CA SER A 186 18.21 -15.12 -0.61
C SER A 186 19.36 -15.33 0.38
N SER A 187 20.62 -15.14 -0.07
CA SER A 187 21.81 -15.25 0.80
C SER A 187 21.83 -14.22 1.95
N LYS A 188 21.07 -13.13 1.81
CA LYS A 188 20.92 -12.06 2.80
C LYS A 188 19.64 -12.21 3.63
N GLY A 189 18.93 -13.33 3.48
CA GLY A 189 17.65 -13.57 4.16
C GLY A 189 16.52 -12.66 3.68
N VAL A 190 16.65 -12.02 2.52
CA VAL A 190 15.60 -11.15 1.97
C VAL A 190 14.65 -11.99 1.12
N LEU A 191 13.42 -12.12 1.59
CA LEU A 191 12.36 -12.84 0.91
C LEU A 191 11.36 -11.88 0.24
N PRO A 192 10.68 -12.28 -0.85
CA PRO A 192 9.66 -11.48 -1.52
C PRO A 192 8.62 -10.86 -0.59
N GLU A 193 8.13 -11.59 0.41
CA GLU A 193 7.07 -11.10 1.29
C GLU A 193 7.49 -9.85 2.09
N MET A 194 8.80 -9.62 2.27
CA MET A 194 9.34 -8.50 3.06
C MET A 194 9.26 -7.15 2.35
N TYR A 195 9.27 -7.15 1.01
CA TYR A 195 9.27 -5.92 0.18
C TYR A 195 8.04 -5.83 -0.75
N CYS A 196 7.50 -6.96 -1.22
CA CYS A 196 6.34 -6.98 -2.10
C CYS A 196 5.09 -6.38 -1.45
N SER A 197 5.00 -6.30 -0.12
CA SER A 197 3.84 -5.69 0.55
C SER A 197 3.60 -4.24 0.11
N LYS A 198 4.66 -3.46 -0.13
CA LYS A 198 4.54 -2.08 -0.64
C LYS A 198 4.13 -2.01 -2.11
N TRP A 199 4.50 -3.01 -2.90
CA TRP A 199 4.22 -3.04 -4.34
C TRP A 199 2.84 -3.64 -4.63
N PHE A 200 2.47 -4.71 -3.92
CA PHE A 200 1.31 -5.54 -4.24
C PHE A 200 0.09 -5.18 -3.38
N ILE A 201 0.26 -5.04 -2.06
CA ILE A 201 -0.85 -4.60 -1.19
C ILE A 201 -0.95 -3.09 -1.20
N GLY A 202 0.18 -2.38 -1.08
CA GLY A 202 0.23 -0.92 -1.13
C GLY A 202 0.12 -0.34 -2.55
N LEU A 203 0.05 -1.17 -3.59
CA LEU A 203 -0.06 -0.77 -5.00
C LEU A 203 0.93 0.33 -5.40
N GLY A 204 2.17 0.22 -4.95
CA GLY A 204 3.24 1.16 -5.29
C GLY A 204 3.14 2.55 -4.64
N LEU A 205 2.09 2.85 -3.86
CA LEU A 205 1.82 4.18 -3.29
C LEU A 205 2.99 4.73 -2.45
N HIS A 206 3.64 3.86 -1.67
CA HIS A 206 4.76 4.26 -0.82
C HIS A 206 6.12 4.17 -1.52
N VAL A 207 6.16 3.84 -2.82
CA VAL A 207 7.38 3.61 -3.58
C VAL A 207 7.49 4.58 -4.75
N LEU A 208 6.40 4.75 -5.52
CA LEU A 208 6.38 5.56 -6.73
C LEU A 208 6.06 7.03 -6.42
N PRO A 209 6.71 7.98 -7.11
CA PRO A 209 6.23 9.36 -7.18
C PRO A 209 4.81 9.42 -7.77
N PHE A 210 4.02 10.44 -7.40
CA PHE A 210 2.62 10.54 -7.83
C PHE A 210 2.42 10.52 -9.35
N GLU A 211 3.32 11.13 -10.12
CA GLU A 211 3.26 11.10 -11.59
C GLU A 211 3.28 9.67 -12.13
N ALA A 212 4.30 8.88 -11.77
CA ALA A 212 4.40 7.47 -12.13
C ALA A 212 3.32 6.59 -11.47
N LEU A 213 2.84 6.97 -10.30
CA LEU A 213 1.81 6.23 -9.58
C LEU A 213 0.46 6.28 -10.30
N LEU A 214 0.07 7.43 -10.88
CA LEU A 214 -1.17 7.53 -11.64
C LEU A 214 -1.14 6.60 -12.87
N ASP A 215 -0.03 6.59 -13.60
CA ASP A 215 0.18 5.68 -14.73
C ASP A 215 0.15 4.21 -14.28
N PHE A 216 0.79 3.90 -13.14
CA PHE A 216 0.77 2.55 -12.56
C PHE A 216 -0.65 2.07 -12.25
N TYR A 217 -1.50 2.94 -11.68
CA TYR A 217 -2.88 2.59 -11.33
C TYR A 217 -3.71 2.29 -12.59
N GLU A 218 -3.57 3.08 -13.65
CA GLU A 218 -4.27 2.84 -14.93
C GLU A 218 -3.88 1.50 -15.53
N LEU A 219 -2.57 1.23 -15.63
CA LEU A 219 -2.05 -0.03 -16.15
C LEU A 219 -2.44 -1.22 -15.27
N TYR A 220 -2.43 -1.04 -13.94
CA TYR A 220 -2.87 -2.07 -13.01
C TYR A 220 -4.37 -2.35 -13.13
N PHE A 221 -5.22 -1.34 -13.26
CA PHE A 221 -6.67 -1.53 -13.41
C PHE A 221 -7.02 -2.18 -14.76
N GLU A 222 -6.27 -1.85 -15.82
CA GLU A 222 -6.49 -2.44 -17.13
C GLU A 222 -6.00 -3.91 -17.20
N HIS A 223 -4.89 -4.25 -16.56
CA HIS A 223 -4.20 -5.53 -16.80
C HIS A 223 -4.12 -6.46 -15.58
N GLY A 224 -4.30 -5.95 -14.37
CA GLY A 224 -4.29 -6.72 -13.13
C GLY A 224 -2.95 -7.31 -12.72
N VAL A 225 -3.01 -8.32 -11.86
CA VAL A 225 -1.82 -8.94 -11.25
C VAL A 225 -0.94 -9.64 -12.29
N GLU A 226 -1.57 -10.49 -13.11
CA GLU A 226 -0.87 -11.31 -14.10
C GLU A 226 -0.41 -10.49 -15.31
N GLY A 227 -1.24 -9.55 -15.77
CA GLY A 227 -0.96 -8.76 -16.96
C GLY A 227 0.05 -7.64 -16.74
N TYR A 228 0.15 -7.13 -15.51
CA TYR A 228 0.99 -5.95 -15.22
C TYR A 228 1.78 -6.02 -13.91
N LEU A 229 1.17 -6.36 -12.77
CA LEU A 229 1.85 -6.22 -11.46
C LEU A 229 3.14 -7.06 -11.36
N PHE A 230 3.14 -8.32 -11.81
CA PHE A 230 4.35 -9.14 -11.84
C PHE A 230 5.41 -8.58 -12.79
N LYS A 231 4.98 -8.02 -13.93
CA LYS A 231 5.88 -7.40 -14.90
C LYS A 231 6.53 -6.14 -14.36
N PHE A 232 5.74 -5.29 -13.70
CA PHE A 232 6.24 -4.11 -12.99
C PHE A 232 7.29 -4.51 -11.96
N ALA A 233 7.02 -5.52 -11.14
CA ALA A 233 7.96 -5.98 -10.13
C ALA A 233 9.26 -6.52 -10.74
N LEU A 234 9.18 -7.27 -11.85
CA LEU A 234 10.37 -7.73 -12.56
C LEU A 234 11.16 -6.57 -13.17
N MET A 235 10.48 -5.59 -13.78
CA MET A 235 11.12 -4.39 -14.34
C MET A 235 11.80 -3.55 -13.27
N TYR A 236 11.17 -3.40 -12.09
CA TYR A 236 11.75 -2.74 -10.93
C TYR A 236 13.05 -3.43 -10.51
N MET A 237 13.04 -4.77 -10.42
CA MET A 237 14.21 -5.56 -10.02
C MET A 237 15.34 -5.48 -11.06
N GLN A 238 15.01 -5.55 -12.36
CA GLN A 238 15.97 -5.40 -13.45
C GLN A 238 16.61 -4.01 -13.45
N THR A 239 15.81 -2.96 -13.26
CA THR A 239 16.30 -1.57 -13.28
C THR A 239 17.32 -1.31 -12.17
N PHE A 240 17.11 -1.89 -10.99
CA PHE A 240 17.99 -1.70 -9.84
C PHE A 240 18.94 -2.87 -9.59
N GLU A 241 19.07 -3.82 -10.51
CA GLU A 241 19.86 -5.05 -10.33
C GLU A 241 21.31 -4.74 -9.91
N ASN A 242 21.98 -3.82 -10.61
CA ASN A 242 23.37 -3.45 -10.30
C ASN A 242 23.51 -2.92 -8.86
N ILE A 243 22.60 -2.02 -8.43
CA ILE A 243 22.63 -1.45 -7.08
C ILE A 243 22.35 -2.52 -6.03
N LEU A 244 21.38 -3.41 -6.30
CA LEU A 244 21.01 -4.49 -5.40
C LEU A 244 22.15 -5.52 -5.24
N MET A 245 22.87 -5.81 -6.32
CA MET A 245 24.03 -6.70 -6.30
C MET A 245 25.19 -6.15 -5.47
N GLU A 246 25.32 -4.82 -5.37
CA GLU A 246 26.32 -4.16 -4.52
C GLU A 246 25.94 -4.10 -3.03
N CYS A 247 24.65 -4.23 -2.70
CA CYS A 247 24.19 -4.22 -1.32
C CYS A 247 24.81 -5.39 -0.53
N LYS A 248 25.29 -5.13 0.68
CA LYS A 248 26.01 -6.11 1.50
C LYS A 248 25.14 -6.78 2.56
N ASP A 249 24.10 -6.09 2.99
CA ASP A 249 23.25 -6.46 4.11
C ASP A 249 21.76 -6.27 3.78
N THR A 250 20.91 -6.87 4.60
CA THR A 250 19.45 -6.82 4.49
C THR A 250 18.94 -5.38 4.50
N HIS A 251 19.47 -4.50 5.35
CA HIS A 251 18.99 -3.13 5.47
C HIS A 251 19.23 -2.35 4.17
N SER A 252 20.45 -2.40 3.63
CA SER A 252 20.80 -1.78 2.35
C SER A 252 19.89 -2.23 1.20
N VAL A 253 19.61 -3.54 1.11
CA VAL A 253 18.66 -4.07 0.11
C VAL A 253 17.27 -3.50 0.31
N MET A 254 16.74 -3.54 1.54
CA MET A 254 15.37 -3.11 1.83
C MET A 254 15.17 -1.61 1.58
N THR A 255 16.19 -0.78 1.83
CA THR A 255 16.19 0.66 1.51
C THR A 255 15.94 0.92 0.02
N ILE A 256 16.59 0.15 -0.87
CA ILE A 256 16.41 0.26 -2.33
C ILE A 256 15.04 -0.29 -2.76
N LEU A 257 14.64 -1.47 -2.28
CA LEU A 257 13.38 -2.10 -2.68
C LEU A 257 12.14 -1.32 -2.21
N ARG A 258 12.24 -0.63 -1.07
CA ARG A 258 11.16 0.21 -0.55
C ARG A 258 11.24 1.65 -1.06
N ALA A 259 12.28 2.00 -1.83
CA ALA A 259 12.59 3.35 -2.30
C ALA A 259 12.49 4.40 -1.17
N GLU A 260 12.90 4.03 0.04
CA GLU A 260 12.83 4.88 1.23
C GLU A 260 14.12 4.75 2.04
N ASP A 261 14.66 5.88 2.49
CA ASP A 261 15.80 5.90 3.39
C ASP A 261 15.44 6.66 4.67
N PRO A 262 15.38 5.98 5.83
CA PRO A 262 15.15 6.64 7.13
C PRO A 262 16.18 7.73 7.44
N ALA A 263 17.40 7.65 6.88
CA ALA A 263 18.44 8.66 7.06
C ALA A 263 18.23 9.92 6.20
N CYS A 264 17.27 9.91 5.28
CA CYS A 264 16.96 11.01 4.37
C CYS A 264 15.54 11.55 4.56
N ASP A 265 15.03 11.60 5.80
CA ASP A 265 13.64 11.98 6.10
C ASP A 265 12.61 11.15 5.32
N TRP A 266 12.89 9.85 5.12
CA TRP A 266 12.04 8.93 4.35
C TRP A 266 11.89 9.30 2.87
N LYS A 267 12.80 10.13 2.34
CA LYS A 267 12.92 10.43 0.91
C LYS A 267 13.59 9.29 0.15
N LEU A 268 13.73 9.49 -1.16
CA LEU A 268 14.41 8.57 -2.05
C LEU A 268 15.86 8.30 -1.57
N PRO A 269 16.31 7.04 -1.50
CA PRO A 269 17.68 6.69 -1.11
C PRO A 269 18.72 7.37 -1.98
N LYS A 270 19.88 7.71 -1.41
CA LYS A 270 20.97 8.40 -2.12
C LYS A 270 21.36 7.71 -3.42
N GLN A 271 21.47 6.38 -3.40
CA GLN A 271 21.82 5.56 -4.56
C GLN A 271 20.82 5.74 -5.71
N LEU A 272 19.55 5.93 -5.41
CA LEU A 272 18.51 6.18 -6.40
C LEU A 272 18.45 7.67 -6.79
N ALA A 273 18.72 8.56 -5.83
CA ALA A 273 18.74 10.01 -6.01
C ALA A 273 19.98 10.53 -6.76
N GLU A 274 20.97 9.69 -7.03
CA GLU A 274 22.19 10.01 -7.79
C GLU A 274 22.19 9.43 -9.20
N LEU A 275 21.14 8.69 -9.61
CA LEU A 275 21.00 8.19 -10.97
C LEU A 275 20.88 9.33 -11.98
N GLU A 276 21.52 9.19 -13.15
CA GLU A 276 21.50 10.20 -14.22
C GLU A 276 20.08 10.53 -14.71
N GLU A 277 19.17 9.55 -14.69
CA GLU A 277 17.75 9.68 -15.06
C GLU A 277 16.79 9.50 -13.86
N LYS A 278 17.22 9.85 -12.64
CA LYS A 278 16.44 9.63 -11.40
C LYS A 278 15.02 10.18 -11.41
N ASP A 279 14.79 11.28 -12.11
CA ASP A 279 13.47 11.94 -12.14
C ASP A 279 12.47 11.15 -12.99
N LYS A 280 12.96 10.34 -13.95
CA LYS A 280 12.12 9.55 -14.87
C LYS A 280 12.24 8.05 -14.69
N VAL A 281 13.12 7.58 -13.81
CA VAL A 281 13.37 6.15 -13.63
C VAL A 281 12.10 5.39 -13.26
N PHE A 282 11.23 5.98 -12.43
CA PHE A 282 9.97 5.35 -12.02
C PHE A 282 8.93 5.35 -13.13
N GLU A 283 8.78 6.45 -13.88
CA GLU A 283 7.92 6.50 -15.06
C GLU A 283 8.35 5.45 -16.10
N LYS A 284 9.66 5.31 -16.30
CA LYS A 284 10.23 4.31 -17.20
C LYS A 284 9.93 2.89 -16.72
N ILE A 285 10.14 2.59 -15.43
CA ILE A 285 9.79 1.28 -14.86
C ILE A 285 8.31 0.96 -15.10
N VAL A 286 7.43 1.93 -14.83
CA VAL A 286 5.97 1.78 -14.95
C VAL A 286 5.54 1.51 -16.39
N ASN A 287 6.06 2.30 -17.34
CA ASN A 287 5.68 2.21 -18.75
C ASN A 287 6.35 1.03 -19.47
N ASP A 288 7.63 0.77 -19.21
CA ASP A 288 8.37 -0.32 -19.85
C ASP A 288 7.99 -1.69 -19.28
N ALA A 289 7.30 -1.76 -18.13
CA ALA A 289 6.87 -3.02 -17.52
C ALA A 289 6.12 -3.93 -18.51
N LEU A 290 5.26 -3.37 -19.38
CA LEU A 290 4.50 -4.18 -20.35
C LEU A 290 5.39 -4.93 -21.35
N SER A 291 6.62 -4.47 -21.58
CA SER A 291 7.60 -5.13 -22.45
C SER A 291 8.13 -6.45 -21.89
N ILE A 292 7.96 -6.70 -20.58
CA ILE A 292 8.32 -7.99 -19.97
C ILE A 292 7.37 -9.06 -20.50
N ASP A 293 7.91 -9.96 -21.30
CA ASP A 293 7.18 -11.14 -21.75
C ASP A 293 7.14 -12.20 -20.64
N LEU A 294 5.94 -12.68 -20.31
CA LEU A 294 5.68 -13.76 -19.36
C LEU A 294 4.86 -14.89 -20.00
N ALA A 295 4.70 -14.92 -21.33
CA ALA A 295 3.88 -15.91 -22.03
C ALA A 295 4.38 -17.35 -21.86
N GLU A 296 5.67 -17.52 -21.53
CA GLU A 296 6.26 -18.83 -21.20
C GLU A 296 5.76 -19.41 -19.87
N PHE A 297 5.16 -18.60 -19.00
CA PHE A 297 4.68 -18.99 -17.68
C PHE A 297 3.16 -19.16 -17.68
N ASP A 298 2.70 -20.30 -17.17
CA ASP A 298 1.28 -20.50 -16.84
C ASP A 298 0.96 -19.82 -15.49
N LEU A 299 0.85 -18.49 -15.52
CA LEU A 299 0.60 -17.68 -14.32
C LEU A 299 -0.68 -18.09 -13.58
N PRO A 300 -1.83 -18.33 -14.24
CA PRO A 300 -3.03 -18.79 -13.55
C PRO A 300 -2.80 -20.08 -12.76
N LYS A 301 -2.12 -21.06 -13.36
CA LYS A 301 -1.78 -22.32 -12.69
C LYS A 301 -0.82 -22.09 -11.52
N MET A 302 0.26 -21.32 -11.73
CA MET A 302 1.23 -21.02 -10.67
C MET A 302 0.55 -20.35 -9.46
N ARG A 303 -0.35 -19.37 -9.71
CA ARG A 303 -1.13 -18.70 -8.66
C ARG A 303 -2.07 -19.66 -7.94
N ALA A 304 -2.80 -20.50 -8.68
CA ALA A 304 -3.71 -21.48 -8.09
C ALA A 304 -2.97 -22.48 -7.19
N GLU A 305 -1.83 -23.02 -7.66
CA GLU A 305 -0.98 -23.94 -6.90
C GLU A 305 -0.43 -23.28 -5.62
N ARG A 306 0.07 -22.05 -5.71
CA ARG A 306 0.60 -21.33 -4.53
C ARG A 306 -0.49 -20.92 -3.55
N ARG A 307 -1.67 -20.54 -4.02
CA ARG A 307 -2.83 -20.27 -3.15
C ARG A 307 -3.24 -21.52 -2.37
N ALA A 308 -3.34 -22.68 -3.04
CA ALA A 308 -3.64 -23.95 -2.38
C ALA A 308 -2.57 -24.34 -1.35
N GLN A 309 -1.29 -24.14 -1.70
CA GLN A 309 -0.18 -24.41 -0.79
C GLN A 309 -0.24 -23.53 0.47
N VAL A 310 -0.41 -22.21 0.32
CA VAL A 310 -0.49 -21.27 1.44
C VAL A 310 -1.69 -21.60 2.33
N ALA A 311 -2.86 -21.88 1.74
CA ALA A 311 -4.04 -22.28 2.49
C ALA A 311 -3.78 -23.54 3.34
N GLY A 312 -3.14 -24.56 2.76
CA GLY A 312 -2.78 -25.78 3.50
C GLY A 312 -1.69 -25.58 4.57
N GLU A 313 -0.82 -24.58 4.44
CA GLU A 313 0.13 -24.19 5.49
C GLU A 313 -0.57 -23.48 6.65
N VAL A 314 -1.49 -22.55 6.34
CA VAL A 314 -2.27 -21.85 7.37
C VAL A 314 -3.17 -22.80 8.14
N GLU A 315 -3.82 -23.74 7.46
CA GLU A 315 -4.68 -24.72 8.14
C GLU A 315 -3.88 -25.61 9.09
N ARG A 316 -2.70 -26.09 8.66
CA ARG A 316 -1.79 -26.85 9.53
C ARG A 316 -1.28 -26.01 10.71
N ALA A 317 -1.04 -24.71 10.51
CA ALA A 317 -0.63 -23.82 11.59
C ALA A 317 -1.75 -23.65 12.63
N LYS A 318 -3.00 -23.46 12.18
CA LYS A 318 -4.18 -23.39 13.07
C LYS A 318 -4.41 -24.67 13.86
N GLN A 319 -4.27 -25.83 13.22
CA GLN A 319 -4.38 -27.13 13.90
C GLN A 319 -3.33 -27.28 15.00
N ARG A 320 -2.07 -26.93 14.72
CA ARG A 320 -1.01 -26.96 15.73
C ARG A 320 -1.25 -25.98 16.87
N GLU A 321 -1.75 -24.79 16.57
CA GLU A 321 -2.09 -23.81 17.60
C GLU A 321 -3.24 -24.32 18.49
N GLN A 322 -4.24 -24.97 17.91
CA GLN A 322 -5.33 -25.59 18.66
C GLN A 322 -4.82 -26.76 19.51
N GLU A 323 -4.00 -27.64 18.95
CA GLU A 323 -3.36 -28.74 19.70
C GLU A 323 -2.54 -28.22 20.89
N LEU A 324 -1.80 -27.11 20.71
CA LEU A 324 -1.07 -26.46 21.79
C LEU A 324 -2.01 -25.91 22.86
N LYS A 325 -3.10 -25.23 22.47
CA LYS A 325 -4.12 -24.74 23.42
C LYS A 325 -4.79 -25.87 24.18
N ASP A 326 -5.10 -26.97 23.52
CA ASP A 326 -5.72 -28.15 24.13
C ASP A 326 -4.76 -28.87 25.10
N MET A 327 -3.45 -28.88 24.81
CA MET A 327 -2.43 -29.51 25.66
C MET A 327 -2.09 -28.70 26.90
N TYR A 328 -1.95 -27.38 26.76
CA TYR A 328 -1.45 -26.51 27.83
C TYR A 328 -2.57 -25.80 28.59
N GLY A 329 -3.82 -25.88 28.13
CA GLY A 329 -4.93 -25.14 28.73
C GLY A 329 -4.72 -23.62 28.64
N ASP A 330 -5.74 -22.85 29.02
CA ASP A 330 -5.65 -21.39 29.16
C ASP A 330 -4.97 -21.02 30.49
N ASP A 331 -3.93 -21.78 30.88
CA ASP A 331 -3.15 -21.48 32.08
C ASP A 331 -2.37 -20.20 31.79
N GLU A 332 -2.97 -19.08 32.21
CA GLU A 332 -2.35 -17.78 32.35
C GLU A 332 -0.93 -18.02 32.88
N ILE A 333 0.09 -17.60 32.13
CA ILE A 333 1.46 -17.58 32.64
C ILE A 333 1.47 -16.56 33.78
N VAL A 334 1.16 -17.01 34.99
CA VAL A 334 1.39 -16.27 36.23
C VAL A 334 2.90 -16.20 36.36
N PHE A 335 3.47 -15.07 35.96
CA PHE A 335 4.86 -14.77 36.24
C PHE A 335 5.03 -14.79 37.76
N SER A 336 5.92 -15.65 38.26
CA SER A 336 6.20 -15.86 39.69
C SER A 336 6.83 -14.66 40.39
N ASP A 337 6.86 -13.49 39.74
CA ASP A 337 7.54 -12.29 40.23
C ASP A 337 6.57 -11.36 41.01
N GLU A 338 5.33 -11.79 41.25
CA GLU A 338 4.36 -11.11 42.14
C GLU A 338 4.20 -11.77 43.52
N GLU A 339 5.13 -12.64 43.93
CA GLU A 339 5.30 -13.03 45.33
C GLU A 339 6.78 -12.88 45.72
N ASP A 340 7.18 -11.68 46.14
CA ASP A 340 7.88 -11.46 47.41
C ASP A 340 8.23 -9.97 47.63
N ASP A 341 7.87 -9.52 48.84
CA ASP A 341 8.14 -8.27 49.59
C ASP A 341 7.26 -7.00 49.41
#